data_AF-A0A9D6S9U3-F1
#
_entry.id   AF-A0A9D6S9U3-F1
#
_cell.length_a   1.000
_cell.length_b   1.000
_cell.length_c   1.000
_cell.angle_alpha   90.00
_cell.angle_beta   90.00
_cell.angle_gamma   90.00
#
_symmetry.space_group_name_H-M   'P 1'
#
loop_
_entity.id
_entity.type
_entity.pdbx_description
1 polymer ?
#
loop_
_entity_poly.entity_id
_entity_poly.type
_entity_poly.pdbx_seq_one_letter_code
_entity_poly.pdbx_strand_id
1 'polypeptide(L)'
;MTPIKQLLATADIIVGGMRPHDIHVHNDRLYSRVLREGSLGFGEAYMDGWWDTPAVDELVTRIFNAHLERGVRKNWPLVLSALISRIVNLQAPRRAFEIGRRHYDIGNDLYRAMLDQRMTYSCGYWTDAHTLDEAQEAKLDLCCQKLGLAPGMRVLDIGSGWGSFATFAAKKYGVSVVGITVSKEQAMLAR
;
A
#
# COMPACT_ATOMS: atom_id res chain seq x y z
N MET A 1 30.11 2.70 17.71
CA MET A 1 28.85 2.90 16.96
C MET A 1 28.22 1.55 16.69
N THR A 2 26.91 1.40 16.85
CA THR A 2 26.21 0.15 16.53
C THR A 2 26.18 -0.09 15.01
N PRO A 3 26.17 -1.34 14.51
CA PRO A 3 26.15 -1.65 13.08
C PRO A 3 25.00 -0.96 12.31
N ILE A 4 23.85 -0.79 12.98
CA ILE A 4 22.68 -0.11 12.40
C ILE A 4 22.94 1.38 12.20
N LYS A 5 23.64 2.07 13.12
CA LYS A 5 23.99 3.50 12.93
C LYS A 5 24.88 3.70 11.71
N GLN A 6 25.80 2.76 11.46
CA GLN A 6 26.66 2.80 10.27
C GLN A 6 25.87 2.53 8.99
N LEU A 7 24.93 1.57 9.04
CA LEU A 7 24.06 1.26 7.90
C LEU A 7 23.15 2.45 7.55
N LEU A 8 22.54 3.09 8.53
CA LEU A 8 21.73 4.30 8.33
C LEU A 8 22.56 5.46 7.75
N ALA A 9 23.81 5.63 8.22
CA ALA A 9 24.70 6.65 7.69
C ALA A 9 25.00 6.46 6.18
N THR A 10 25.01 5.22 5.66
CA THR A 10 25.16 4.98 4.21
C THR A 10 23.97 5.44 3.37
N ALA A 11 22.80 5.65 3.99
CA ALA A 11 21.63 6.27 3.38
C ALA A 11 21.48 7.76 3.72
N ASP A 12 22.54 8.39 4.25
CA ASP A 12 22.51 9.77 4.71
C ASP A 12 21.43 10.01 5.79
N ILE A 13 21.25 9.03 6.69
CA ILE A 13 20.34 9.11 7.85
C ILE A 13 21.17 9.14 9.14
N ILE A 14 20.94 10.14 9.98
CA ILE A 14 21.63 10.33 11.26
C ILE A 14 20.66 10.01 12.40
N VAL A 15 21.12 9.20 13.37
CA VAL A 15 20.35 8.97 14.59
C VAL A 15 20.47 10.17 15.53
N GLY A 16 19.34 10.76 15.90
CA GLY A 16 19.26 12.01 16.68
C GLY A 16 19.67 13.24 15.88
N GLY A 17 19.63 13.16 14.55
CA GLY A 17 19.87 14.30 13.67
C GLY A 17 18.66 15.23 13.61
N MET A 18 18.88 16.46 13.13
CA MET A 18 17.86 17.52 13.10
C MET A 18 17.10 17.59 11.77
N ARG A 19 17.45 16.77 10.77
CA ARG A 19 16.80 16.82 9.45
C ARG A 19 15.45 16.11 9.51
N PRO A 20 14.48 16.46 8.65
CA PRO A 20 13.15 15.85 8.69
C PRO A 20 13.14 14.33 8.56
N HIS A 21 14.08 13.76 7.81
CA HIS A 21 14.21 12.32 7.58
C HIS A 21 15.14 11.62 8.59
N ASP A 22 15.73 12.35 9.54
CA ASP A 22 16.57 11.77 10.59
C ASP A 22 15.70 11.04 11.63
N ILE A 23 16.27 9.97 12.19
CA ILE A 23 15.55 9.09 13.12
C ILE A 23 15.84 9.49 14.57
N HIS A 24 14.79 9.66 15.38
CA HIS A 24 14.90 9.86 16.82
C HIS A 24 14.60 8.54 17.51
N VAL A 25 15.57 8.01 18.27
CA VAL A 25 15.44 6.71 18.95
C VAL A 25 15.16 6.95 20.43
N HIS A 26 14.01 6.45 20.88
CA HIS A 26 13.54 6.55 22.27
C HIS A 26 13.83 5.28 23.07
N ASN A 27 14.14 4.17 22.38
CA ASN A 27 14.43 2.88 22.99
C ASN A 27 15.57 2.13 22.28
N ASP A 28 16.70 1.94 22.97
CA ASP A 28 17.89 1.25 22.43
C ASP A 28 17.65 -0.23 22.07
N ARG A 29 16.57 -0.86 22.56
CA ARG A 29 16.16 -2.21 22.13
C ARG A 29 15.76 -2.26 20.65
N LEU A 30 15.55 -1.10 20.02
CA LEU A 30 15.37 -0.98 18.58
C LEU A 30 16.46 -1.74 17.81
N TYR A 31 17.72 -1.55 18.17
CA TYR A 31 18.83 -2.09 17.40
C TYR A 31 18.83 -3.62 17.38
N SER A 32 18.60 -4.26 18.54
CA SER A 32 18.56 -5.72 18.63
C SER A 32 17.31 -6.29 17.93
N ARG A 33 16.18 -5.58 17.99
CA ARG A 33 14.95 -5.96 17.29
C ARG A 33 15.12 -5.92 15.77
N VAL A 34 15.67 -4.83 15.23
CA VAL A 34 15.92 -4.68 13.78
C VAL A 34 16.89 -5.73 13.26
N LEU A 35 17.95 -6.08 14.02
CA LEU A 35 18.87 -7.15 13.63
C LEU A 35 18.20 -8.54 13.59
N ARG A 36 17.22 -8.79 14.47
CA ARG A 36 16.51 -10.07 14.58
C ARG A 36 15.35 -10.22 13.59
N GLU A 37 14.55 -9.16 13.45
CA GLU A 37 13.25 -9.17 12.77
C GLU A 37 13.26 -8.39 11.44
N GLY A 38 14.36 -7.71 11.12
CA GLY A 38 14.51 -6.96 9.88
C GLY A 38 13.51 -5.81 9.76
N SER A 39 12.93 -5.67 8.56
CA SER A 39 11.97 -4.60 8.25
C SER A 39 10.69 -4.66 9.07
N LEU A 40 10.25 -5.87 9.47
CA LEU A 40 9.06 -6.03 10.31
C LEU A 40 9.30 -5.44 11.69
N GLY A 41 10.41 -5.81 12.33
CA GLY A 41 10.78 -5.25 13.64
C GLY A 41 11.06 -3.75 13.60
N PHE A 42 11.53 -3.22 12.47
CA PHE A 42 11.67 -1.77 12.27
C PHE A 42 10.32 -1.06 12.24
N GLY A 43 9.34 -1.58 11.48
CA GLY A 43 7.99 -1.02 11.39
C GLY A 43 7.18 -1.18 12.67
N GLU A 44 7.24 -2.33 13.33
CA GLU A 44 6.56 -2.53 14.62
C GLU A 44 7.17 -1.65 15.71
N ALA A 45 8.49 -1.43 15.71
CA ALA A 45 9.11 -0.49 16.64
C ALA A 45 8.67 0.96 16.43
N TYR A 46 8.32 1.36 15.20
CA TYR A 46 7.70 2.67 14.94
C TYR A 46 6.29 2.73 15.56
N MET A 47 5.49 1.69 15.35
CA MET A 47 4.15 1.58 15.95
C MET A 47 4.19 1.58 17.49
N ASP A 48 5.22 0.96 18.08
CA ASP A 48 5.45 0.92 19.53
C ASP A 48 6.06 2.23 20.10
N GLY A 49 6.33 3.23 19.26
CA GLY A 49 6.93 4.52 19.68
C GLY A 49 8.39 4.42 20.11
N TRP A 50 9.12 3.37 19.70
CA TRP A 50 10.54 3.20 20.03
C TRP A 50 11.45 4.14 19.22
N TRP A 51 10.94 4.60 18.09
CA TRP A 51 11.55 5.64 17.28
C TRP A 51 10.49 6.39 16.48
N ASP A 52 10.80 7.63 16.11
CA ASP A 52 10.00 8.43 15.19
C ASP A 52 10.88 9.28 14.26
N THR A 53 10.23 9.94 13.32
CA THR A 53 10.83 10.90 12.39
C THR A 53 9.75 11.85 11.86
N PRO A 54 10.05 13.14 11.63
CA PRO A 54 9.10 14.07 11.01
C PRO A 54 8.67 13.68 9.58
N ALA A 55 9.53 13.03 8.80
CA ALA A 55 9.29 12.67 7.40
C ALA A 55 9.61 11.19 7.15
N VAL A 56 8.64 10.31 7.49
CA VAL A 56 8.80 8.85 7.37
C VAL A 56 8.93 8.40 5.92
N ASP A 57 8.28 9.09 5.00
CA ASP A 57 8.34 8.88 3.56
C ASP A 57 9.74 9.18 3.00
N GLU A 58 10.37 10.29 3.42
CA GLU A 58 11.73 10.63 3.03
C GLU A 58 12.75 9.62 3.60
N LEU A 59 12.59 9.23 4.86
CA LEU A 59 13.43 8.22 5.51
C LEU A 59 13.36 6.89 4.74
N VAL A 60 12.15 6.41 4.45
CA VAL A 60 11.95 5.14 3.74
C VAL A 60 12.48 5.22 2.31
N THR A 61 12.29 6.34 1.62
CA THR A 61 12.84 6.57 0.27
C THR A 61 14.36 6.46 0.26
N ARG A 62 15.04 7.05 1.24
CA ARG A 62 16.51 6.98 1.37
C ARG A 62 16.99 5.56 1.67
N ILE A 63 16.30 4.84 2.55
CA ILE A 63 16.59 3.43 2.87
C ILE A 63 16.56 2.58 1.59
N PHE A 64 15.52 2.73 0.76
CA PHE A 64 15.38 1.97 -0.49
C PHE A 64 16.40 2.38 -1.56
N ASN A 65 16.70 3.68 -1.70
CA ASN A 65 17.70 4.18 -2.65
C ASN A 65 19.11 3.71 -2.30
N ALA A 66 19.44 3.57 -1.02
CA ALA A 66 20.71 3.03 -0.55
C ALA A 66 20.73 1.50 -0.44
N HIS A 67 19.64 0.82 -0.83
CA HIS A 67 19.48 -0.64 -0.79
C HIS A 67 19.73 -1.27 0.59
N LEU A 68 19.42 -0.56 1.69
CA LEU A 68 19.69 -1.05 3.05
C LEU A 68 18.87 -2.29 3.40
N GLU A 69 17.73 -2.52 2.73
CA GLU A 69 16.93 -3.73 2.87
C GLU A 69 17.74 -4.99 2.54
N ARG A 70 18.79 -4.88 1.74
CA ARG A 70 19.70 -6.00 1.41
C ARG A 70 20.74 -6.22 2.51
N GLY A 71 21.18 -5.16 3.18
CA GLY A 71 22.18 -5.22 4.27
C GLY A 71 21.66 -5.85 5.56
N VAL A 72 20.37 -5.68 5.86
CA VAL A 72 19.72 -6.28 7.05
C VAL A 72 19.30 -7.74 6.80
N ARG A 73 19.22 -8.17 5.53
CA ARG A 73 18.89 -9.54 5.13
C ARG A 73 20.06 -10.50 5.29
N LYS A 74 20.42 -10.86 6.53
CA LYS A 74 20.96 -12.20 6.80
C LYS A 74 19.82 -13.21 6.97
N ASN A 75 19.14 -13.46 5.86
CA ASN A 75 18.49 -14.69 5.34
C ASN A 75 17.81 -15.76 6.23
N TRP A 76 17.55 -15.59 7.53
CA TRP A 76 16.87 -16.67 8.28
C TRP A 76 15.33 -16.66 8.18
N PRO A 77 14.63 -15.52 8.36
CA PRO A 77 13.16 -15.50 8.33
C PRO A 77 12.56 -15.69 6.93
N LEU A 78 13.26 -15.24 5.88
CA LEU A 78 12.84 -15.38 4.48
C LEU A 78 12.95 -16.82 3.96
N VAL A 79 13.96 -17.57 4.42
CA VAL A 79 14.08 -19.00 4.11
C VAL A 79 12.96 -19.78 4.78
N LEU A 80 12.67 -19.46 6.06
CA LEU A 80 11.60 -20.09 6.81
C LEU A 80 10.21 -19.78 6.21
N SER A 81 9.94 -18.54 5.84
CA SER A 81 8.67 -18.16 5.19
C SER A 81 8.53 -18.74 3.79
N ALA A 82 9.62 -18.85 3.01
CA ALA A 82 9.61 -19.53 1.72
C ALA A 82 9.37 -21.04 1.85
N LEU A 83 9.92 -21.68 2.90
CA LEU A 83 9.67 -23.08 3.24
C LEU A 83 8.22 -23.32 3.68
N ILE A 84 7.70 -22.47 4.57
CA ILE A 84 6.30 -22.56 5.04
C ILE A 84 5.32 -22.27 3.90
N SER A 85 5.60 -21.30 3.03
CA SER A 85 4.75 -20.98 1.87
C SER A 85 4.74 -22.08 0.80
N ARG A 86 5.78 -22.92 0.75
CA ARG A 86 5.80 -24.13 -0.09
C ARG A 86 4.95 -25.27 0.47
N ILE A 87 4.76 -25.31 1.80
CA ILE A 87 4.00 -26.36 2.49
C ILE A 87 2.52 -25.94 2.69
N VAL A 88 2.27 -24.64 2.83
CA VAL A 88 0.94 -24.07 3.07
C VAL A 88 0.53 -23.23 1.87
N ASN A 89 -0.43 -23.72 1.07
CA ASN A 89 -1.04 -22.91 0.02
C ASN A 89 -1.90 -21.80 0.67
N LEU A 90 -1.33 -20.59 0.78
CA LEU A 90 -2.00 -19.41 1.33
C LEU A 90 -3.10 -18.87 0.38
N GLN A 91 -3.18 -19.33 -0.86
CA GLN A 91 -4.16 -18.90 -1.87
C GLN A 91 -5.42 -19.79 -1.93
N ALA A 92 -5.72 -20.56 -0.88
CA ALA A 92 -6.97 -21.32 -0.83
C ALA A 92 -8.18 -20.37 -1.00
N PRO A 93 -9.14 -20.64 -1.91
CA PRO A 93 -10.27 -19.74 -2.19
C PRO A 93 -11.10 -19.36 -0.95
N ARG A 94 -11.15 -20.25 0.06
CA ARG A 94 -11.81 -20.00 1.34
C ARG A 94 -11.18 -18.86 2.15
N ARG A 95 -9.86 -18.67 2.04
CA ARG A 95 -9.11 -17.60 2.75
C ARG A 95 -9.24 -16.23 2.10
N ALA A 96 -9.52 -16.16 0.80
CA ALA A 96 -9.73 -14.88 0.11
C ALA A 96 -10.88 -14.06 0.73
N PHE A 97 -11.97 -14.72 1.12
CA PHE A 97 -13.08 -14.07 1.82
C PHE A 97 -12.74 -13.66 3.26
N GLU A 98 -11.86 -14.40 3.94
CA GLU A 98 -11.45 -14.13 5.32
C GLU A 98 -10.53 -12.91 5.40
N ILE A 99 -9.61 -12.77 4.42
CA ILE A 99 -8.75 -11.58 4.25
C ILE A 99 -9.61 -10.35 3.92
N GLY A 100 -10.61 -10.49 3.03
CA GLY A 100 -11.53 -9.41 2.70
C GLY A 100 -12.29 -8.87 3.92
N ARG A 101 -12.72 -9.74 4.84
CA ARG A 101 -13.37 -9.30 6.10
C ARG A 101 -12.40 -8.66 7.08
N ARG A 102 -11.14 -9.11 7.19
CA ARG A 102 -10.19 -8.49 8.14
C ARG A 102 -9.59 -7.17 7.65
N HIS A 103 -9.47 -6.95 6.34
CA HIS A 103 -8.78 -5.77 5.80
C HIS A 103 -9.69 -4.64 5.36
N TYR A 104 -10.99 -4.86 5.15
CA TYR A 104 -11.91 -3.81 4.70
C TYR A 104 -12.97 -3.40 5.74
N ASP A 105 -13.03 -4.07 6.89
CA ASP A 105 -14.06 -3.88 7.94
C ASP A 105 -13.65 -2.83 9.00
N ILE A 106 -12.63 -2.01 8.70
CA ILE A 106 -12.28 -0.79 9.47
C ILE A 106 -13.34 0.31 9.23
N GLY A 107 -14.26 0.09 8.27
CA GLY A 107 -15.42 0.92 7.99
C GLY A 107 -15.18 1.91 6.84
N ASN A 108 -16.26 2.25 6.12
CA ASN A 108 -16.22 3.18 4.98
C ASN A 108 -15.84 4.62 5.38
N ASP A 109 -15.94 4.99 6.65
CA ASP A 109 -15.72 6.37 7.09
C ASP A 109 -14.24 6.78 7.00
N LEU A 110 -13.31 5.89 7.34
CA LEU A 110 -11.88 6.11 7.13
C LEU A 110 -11.58 6.33 5.65
N TYR A 111 -12.12 5.46 4.79
CA TYR A 111 -11.89 5.54 3.35
C TYR A 111 -12.51 6.80 2.74
N ARG A 112 -13.69 7.24 3.20
CA ARG A 112 -14.30 8.51 2.76
C ARG A 112 -13.48 9.73 3.16
N ALA A 113 -12.82 9.69 4.31
CA ALA A 113 -11.95 10.78 4.76
C ALA A 113 -10.60 10.82 4.01
N MET A 114 -10.15 9.68 3.49
CA MET A 114 -8.83 9.52 2.87
C MET A 114 -8.84 9.57 1.33
N LEU A 115 -9.89 9.05 0.69
CA LEU A 115 -9.96 8.84 -0.75
C LEU A 115 -10.65 10.00 -1.48
N ASP A 116 -10.62 9.94 -2.81
CA ASP A 116 -11.41 10.83 -3.67
C ASP A 116 -12.92 10.57 -3.52
N GLN A 117 -13.74 11.45 -4.09
CA GLN A 117 -15.19 11.35 -4.06
C GLN A 117 -15.75 10.05 -4.65
N ARG A 118 -14.98 9.34 -5.50
CA ARG A 118 -15.38 8.06 -6.12
C ARG A 118 -14.92 6.86 -5.31
N MET A 119 -14.31 7.04 -4.14
CA MET A 119 -13.81 5.97 -3.28
C MET A 119 -12.80 5.05 -3.99
N THR A 120 -11.87 5.63 -4.75
CA THR A 120 -10.93 4.85 -5.55
C THR A 120 -9.66 4.55 -4.76
N TYR A 121 -9.59 3.37 -4.14
CA TYR A 121 -8.39 2.95 -3.41
C TYR A 121 -7.35 2.29 -4.33
N SER A 122 -6.80 3.07 -5.26
CA SER A 122 -5.71 2.69 -6.16
C SER A 122 -4.93 3.94 -6.60
N CYS A 123 -3.84 3.76 -7.34
CA CYS A 123 -2.99 4.86 -7.81
C CYS A 123 -3.77 5.88 -8.67
N GLY A 124 -3.50 7.17 -8.48
CA GLY A 124 -3.97 8.26 -9.34
C GLY A 124 -3.01 8.54 -10.50
N TYR A 125 -3.49 9.23 -11.53
CA TYR A 125 -2.69 9.65 -12.69
C TYR A 125 -2.51 11.17 -12.68
N TRP A 126 -1.29 11.63 -12.42
CA TRP A 126 -1.02 13.00 -11.96
C TRP A 126 -0.52 13.98 -13.04
N THR A 127 -0.45 13.58 -14.32
CA THR A 127 0.21 14.37 -15.38
C THR A 127 -0.28 15.83 -15.43
N ASP A 128 -1.60 16.05 -15.44
CA ASP A 128 -2.22 17.38 -15.49
C ASP A 128 -3.16 17.62 -14.29
N ALA A 129 -3.08 16.77 -13.27
CA ALA A 129 -3.96 16.83 -12.11
C ALA A 129 -3.32 17.59 -10.96
N HIS A 130 -4.12 18.44 -10.31
CA HIS A 130 -3.72 19.22 -9.14
C HIS A 130 -4.44 18.76 -7.86
N THR A 131 -5.48 17.93 -8.00
CA THR A 131 -6.22 17.34 -6.88
C THR A 131 -6.29 15.81 -6.98
N LEU A 132 -6.55 15.14 -5.86
CA LEU A 132 -6.74 13.68 -5.84
C LEU A 132 -7.95 13.26 -6.71
N ASP A 133 -9.04 14.03 -6.67
CA ASP A 133 -10.22 13.81 -7.51
C ASP A 133 -9.89 13.88 -9.00
N GLU A 134 -9.15 14.91 -9.42
CA GLU A 134 -8.68 15.04 -10.80
C GLU A 134 -7.77 13.87 -11.20
N ALA A 135 -6.82 13.49 -10.33
CA ALA A 135 -5.89 12.41 -10.62
C ALA A 135 -6.60 11.06 -10.75
N GLN A 136 -7.63 10.81 -9.94
CA GLN A 136 -8.43 9.60 -10.01
C GLN A 136 -9.31 9.56 -11.25
N GLU A 137 -9.93 10.68 -11.61
CA GLU A 137 -10.70 10.81 -12.86
C GLU A 137 -9.81 10.63 -14.09
N ALA A 138 -8.66 11.30 -14.14
CA ALA A 138 -7.70 11.16 -15.23
C ALA A 138 -7.23 9.70 -15.40
N LYS A 139 -6.99 8.99 -14.29
CA LYS A 139 -6.66 7.56 -14.32
C LYS A 139 -7.80 6.71 -14.88
N LEU A 140 -9.04 6.94 -14.45
CA LEU A 140 -10.20 6.19 -14.93
C LEU A 140 -10.43 6.42 -16.43
N ASP A 141 -10.25 7.67 -16.88
CA ASP A 141 -10.34 8.03 -18.29
C ASP A 141 -9.25 7.37 -19.11
N LEU A 142 -8.00 7.43 -18.65
CA LEU A 142 -6.87 6.75 -19.29
C LEU A 142 -7.11 5.24 -19.45
N CYS A 143 -7.68 4.59 -18.43
CA CYS A 143 -8.05 3.17 -18.52
C CYS A 143 -9.09 2.92 -19.61
N CYS A 144 -10.14 3.74 -19.67
CA CYS A 144 -11.20 3.62 -20.69
C CYS A 144 -10.66 3.86 -22.11
N GLN A 145 -9.82 4.89 -22.29
CA GLN A 145 -9.18 5.20 -23.56
C GLN A 145 -8.27 4.07 -24.04
N LYS A 146 -7.44 3.50 -23.15
CA LYS A 146 -6.57 2.36 -23.48
C LYS A 146 -7.35 1.10 -23.86
N LEU A 147 -8.53 0.91 -23.28
CA LEU A 147 -9.44 -0.17 -23.64
C LEU A 147 -10.20 0.10 -24.94
N GLY A 148 -10.16 1.32 -25.47
CA GLY A 148 -10.91 1.70 -26.67
C GLY A 148 -12.42 1.58 -26.49
N LEU A 149 -12.93 1.91 -25.28
CA LEU A 149 -14.34 1.72 -24.98
C LEU A 149 -15.23 2.58 -25.89
N ALA A 150 -16.27 1.94 -26.43
CA ALA A 150 -17.29 2.58 -27.24
C ALA A 150 -18.70 2.25 -26.72
N PRO A 151 -19.70 3.12 -26.96
CA PRO A 151 -21.07 2.88 -26.51
C PRO A 151 -21.61 1.50 -26.92
N GLY A 152 -22.28 0.82 -25.99
CA GLY A 152 -22.86 -0.50 -26.20
C GLY A 152 -21.93 -1.69 -25.92
N MET A 153 -20.64 -1.46 -25.68
CA MET A 153 -19.72 -2.52 -25.27
C MET A 153 -20.05 -3.06 -23.87
N ARG A 154 -19.61 -4.29 -23.60
CA ARG A 154 -19.69 -4.94 -22.29
C ARG A 154 -18.31 -5.13 -21.69
N VAL A 155 -18.14 -4.75 -20.43
CA VAL A 155 -16.86 -4.79 -19.71
C VAL A 155 -17.01 -5.64 -18.45
N LEU A 156 -15.99 -6.44 -18.15
CA LEU A 156 -15.86 -7.17 -16.89
C LEU A 156 -14.78 -6.49 -16.04
N ASP A 157 -15.15 -6.02 -14.86
CA ASP A 157 -14.25 -5.39 -13.88
C ASP A 157 -14.01 -6.35 -12.70
N ILE A 158 -12.83 -6.98 -12.68
CA ILE A 158 -12.45 -7.98 -11.69
C ILE A 158 -11.72 -7.30 -10.53
N GLY A 159 -12.30 -7.33 -9.34
CA GLY A 159 -11.82 -6.57 -8.19
C GLY A 159 -12.35 -5.13 -8.22
N SER A 160 -13.64 -4.96 -8.54
CA SER A 160 -14.25 -3.65 -8.84
C SER A 160 -14.28 -2.65 -7.68
N GLY A 161 -13.85 -3.04 -6.48
CA GLY A 161 -13.93 -2.22 -5.28
C GLY A 161 -15.33 -1.66 -5.06
N TRP A 162 -15.42 -0.37 -4.72
CA TRP A 162 -16.67 0.38 -4.60
C TRP A 162 -17.30 0.79 -5.94
N GLY A 163 -16.86 0.23 -7.06
CA GLY A 163 -17.48 0.43 -8.38
C GLY A 163 -17.06 1.69 -9.12
N SER A 164 -15.97 2.35 -8.71
CA SER A 164 -15.55 3.64 -9.29
C SER A 164 -15.33 3.57 -10.80
N PHE A 165 -14.63 2.53 -11.29
CA PHE A 165 -14.46 2.30 -12.72
C PHE A 165 -15.79 1.96 -13.41
N ALA A 166 -16.57 1.04 -12.84
CA ALA A 166 -17.85 0.64 -13.42
C ALA A 166 -18.80 1.82 -13.61
N THR A 167 -18.99 2.65 -12.59
CA THR A 167 -19.82 3.85 -12.66
C THR A 167 -19.27 4.87 -13.65
N PHE A 168 -17.95 5.11 -13.65
CA PHE A 168 -17.32 6.07 -14.54
C PHE A 168 -17.45 5.66 -16.01
N ALA A 169 -17.07 4.42 -16.35
CA ALA A 169 -17.13 3.89 -17.69
C ALA A 169 -18.58 3.82 -18.21
N ALA A 170 -19.53 3.37 -17.40
CA ALA A 170 -20.93 3.32 -17.80
C ALA A 170 -21.49 4.72 -18.12
N LYS A 171 -21.21 5.72 -17.27
CA LYS A 171 -21.72 7.09 -17.46
C LYS A 171 -21.02 7.83 -18.61
N LYS A 172 -19.69 7.74 -18.71
CA LYS A 172 -18.90 8.56 -19.65
C LYS A 172 -18.74 7.90 -21.03
N TYR A 173 -18.66 6.58 -21.09
CA TYR A 173 -18.41 5.83 -22.33
C TYR A 173 -19.63 5.02 -22.82
N GLY A 174 -20.73 4.98 -22.07
CA GLY A 174 -21.96 4.31 -22.50
C GLY A 174 -21.84 2.79 -22.58
N VAL A 175 -20.97 2.19 -21.77
CA VAL A 175 -20.76 0.73 -21.71
C VAL A 175 -21.57 0.09 -20.58
N SER A 176 -21.81 -1.21 -20.69
CA SER A 176 -22.36 -2.02 -19.60
C SER A 176 -21.21 -2.70 -18.86
N VAL A 177 -21.12 -2.51 -17.53
CA VAL A 177 -20.03 -3.07 -16.72
C VAL A 177 -20.59 -4.11 -15.75
N VAL A 178 -19.94 -5.27 -15.69
CA VAL A 178 -20.15 -6.28 -14.65
C VAL A 178 -18.96 -6.21 -13.70
N GLY A 179 -19.20 -5.76 -12.46
CA GLY A 179 -18.18 -5.74 -11.41
C GLY A 179 -18.19 -7.00 -10.56
N ILE A 180 -17.01 -7.52 -10.21
CA ILE A 180 -16.83 -8.63 -9.27
C ILE A 180 -15.99 -8.14 -8.09
N THR A 181 -16.50 -8.30 -6.87
CA THR A 181 -15.74 -8.06 -5.62
C THR A 181 -16.05 -9.15 -4.59
N VAL A 182 -15.09 -9.41 -3.69
CA VAL A 182 -15.24 -10.32 -2.55
C VAL A 182 -15.74 -9.61 -1.28
N SER A 183 -15.76 -8.27 -1.26
CA SER A 183 -16.23 -7.48 -0.12
C SER A 183 -17.72 -7.14 -0.28
N LYS A 184 -18.51 -7.51 0.74
CA LYS A 184 -19.94 -7.21 0.79
C LYS A 184 -20.21 -5.71 0.90
N GLU A 185 -19.43 -4.98 1.69
CA GLU A 185 -19.60 -3.53 1.87
C GLU A 185 -19.33 -2.76 0.59
N GLN A 186 -18.26 -3.13 -0.12
CA GLN A 186 -17.92 -2.58 -1.43
C GLN A 186 -19.04 -2.86 -2.44
N ALA A 187 -19.57 -4.09 -2.47
CA ALA A 187 -20.68 -4.44 -3.35
C ALA A 187 -21.99 -3.71 -3.00
N MET A 188 -22.25 -3.41 -1.73
CA MET A 188 -23.43 -2.65 -1.31
C MET A 188 -23.33 -1.18 -1.72
N LEU A 189 -22.16 -0.55 -1.56
CA LEU A 189 -21.97 0.85 -1.95
C LEU A 189 -21.94 1.03 -3.49
N ALA A 190 -21.49 0.01 -4.22
CA ALA A 190 -21.36 0.05 -5.68
C ALA A 190 -22.68 -0.14 -6.46
N ARG A 191 -23.76 -0.55 -5.77
CA ARG A 191 -25.10 -0.78 -6.36
C ARG A 191 -25.91 0.51 -6.39
#